data_AF-A0A4R4NB06-F1
#
_entry.id   AF-A0A4R4NB06-F1
#
_cell.length_a   1.000
_cell.length_b   1.000
_cell.length_c   1.000
_cell.angle_alpha   90.00
_cell.angle_beta   90.00
_cell.angle_gamma   90.00
#
_symmetry.space_group_name_H-M   'P 1'
#
loop_
_entity.id
_entity.type
_entity.pdbx_description
1 polymer ?
#
loop_
_entity_poly.entity_id
_entity_poly.type
_entity_poly.pdbx_seq_one_letter_code
_entity_poly.pdbx_strand_id
1 'polypeptide(L)'
;MSPKKPLEQVTLADLATKDDLKDFVTKDDLNSFKQEVRQEFGSVRQEIGAVRQELGSAVNLIMGELGKMAARQEEMAGTLARLVARSEGVVR
;
A
#
# COMPACT_ATOMS: atom_id res chain seq x y z
N MET A 1 23.89 -52.62 28.09
CA MET A 1 24.22 -51.76 26.93
C MET A 1 25.05 -52.59 25.97
N SER A 2 24.58 -52.78 24.74
CA SER A 2 25.40 -53.39 23.69
C SER A 2 26.62 -52.50 23.41
N PRO A 3 27.80 -53.06 23.08
CA PRO A 3 28.95 -52.26 22.71
C PRO A 3 28.61 -51.44 21.45
N LYS A 4 28.87 -50.13 21.50
CA LYS A 4 28.74 -49.26 20.33
C LYS A 4 29.75 -49.71 19.28
N LYS A 5 29.36 -49.70 18.00
CA LYS A 5 30.25 -50.04 16.87
C LYS A 5 31.58 -49.24 16.98
N PRO A 6 32.74 -49.87 16.71
CA PRO A 6 34.01 -49.16 16.56
C PRO A 6 33.91 -48.04 15.52
N LEU A 7 34.67 -46.96 15.71
CA LEU A 7 34.61 -45.78 14.83
C LEU A 7 34.92 -46.12 13.36
N GLU A 8 35.78 -47.12 13.10
CA GLU A 8 36.10 -47.54 11.73
C GLU A 8 34.92 -48.23 11.01
N GLN A 9 33.86 -48.61 11.75
CA GLN A 9 32.69 -49.33 11.24
C GLN A 9 31.42 -48.45 11.17
N VAL A 10 31.52 -47.18 11.55
CA VAL A 10 30.41 -46.22 11.45
C VAL A 10 30.19 -45.88 9.98
N THR A 11 28.97 -46.07 9.52
CA THR A 11 28.54 -45.72 8.16
C THR A 11 27.73 -44.42 8.17
N LEU A 12 27.55 -43.82 6.99
CA LEU A 12 26.69 -42.64 6.85
C LEU A 12 25.26 -42.87 7.36
N ALA A 13 24.74 -44.09 7.19
CA ALA A 13 23.40 -44.48 7.64
C ALA A 13 23.29 -44.59 9.18
N ASP A 14 24.41 -44.77 9.88
CA ASP A 14 24.45 -44.72 11.35
C ASP A 14 24.43 -43.25 11.87
N LEU A 15 24.66 -42.26 10.99
CA LEU A 15 24.72 -40.83 11.34
C LEU A 15 23.46 -40.06 10.94
N ALA A 16 22.88 -40.38 9.79
CA ALA A 16 21.65 -39.78 9.30
C ALA A 16 20.95 -40.73 8.32
N THR A 17 19.64 -40.82 8.44
CA THR A 17 18.76 -41.57 7.54
C THR A 17 18.04 -40.63 6.59
N LYS A 18 17.44 -41.19 5.53
CA LYS A 18 16.56 -40.41 4.65
C LYS A 18 15.34 -39.88 5.39
N ASP A 19 14.86 -40.61 6.40
CA ASP A 19 13.70 -40.20 7.20
C ASP A 19 14.01 -38.97 8.04
N ASP A 20 15.23 -38.86 8.58
CA ASP A 20 15.68 -37.67 9.32
C ASP A 20 15.68 -36.39 8.47
N LEU A 21 15.76 -36.51 7.13
CA LEU A 21 15.83 -35.38 6.21
C LEU A 21 14.47 -34.95 5.64
N LYS A 22 13.40 -35.75 5.80
CA LYS A 22 12.11 -35.52 5.14
C LYS A 22 11.38 -34.26 5.63
N ASP A 23 11.60 -33.89 6.89
CA ASP A 23 10.92 -32.75 7.51
C ASP A 23 11.66 -31.43 7.27
N PHE A 24 12.82 -31.47 6.62
CA PHE A 24 13.56 -30.26 6.29
C PHE A 24 13.00 -29.59 5.04
N VAL A 25 12.87 -28.27 5.14
CA VAL A 25 12.51 -27.41 4.02
C VAL A 25 13.58 -27.50 2.94
N THR A 26 13.14 -27.68 1.69
CA THR A 26 14.03 -27.72 0.54
C THR A 26 14.28 -26.31 -0.02
N LYS A 27 15.28 -26.20 -0.88
CA LYS A 27 15.54 -24.95 -1.61
C LYS A 27 14.34 -24.56 -2.49
N ASP A 28 13.63 -25.53 -3.05
CA ASP A 28 12.50 -25.28 -3.94
C ASP A 28 11.29 -24.75 -3.16
N ASP A 29 11.06 -25.25 -1.94
CA ASP A 29 10.05 -24.71 -1.04
C ASP A 29 10.30 -23.23 -0.73
N LEU A 30 11.56 -22.87 -0.43
CA LEU A 30 11.95 -21.48 -0.19
C LEU A 30 11.79 -20.60 -1.44
N ASN A 31 12.09 -21.14 -2.63
CA ASN A 31 11.91 -20.42 -3.88
C ASN A 31 10.43 -20.16 -4.16
N SER A 32 9.57 -21.16 -3.98
CA SER A 32 8.11 -21.04 -4.14
C SER A 32 7.55 -19.99 -3.19
N PHE A 33 7.87 -20.10 -1.90
CA PHE A 33 7.47 -19.10 -0.89
C PHE A 33 7.93 -17.68 -1.25
N LYS A 34 9.18 -17.53 -1.71
CA LYS A 34 9.71 -16.22 -2.14
C LYS A 34 8.94 -15.65 -3.33
N GLN A 35 8.51 -16.50 -4.28
CA GLN A 35 7.74 -16.04 -5.43
C GLN A 35 6.34 -15.62 -5.03
N GLU A 36 5.67 -16.40 -4.17
CA GLU A 36 4.35 -16.08 -3.62
C GLU A 36 4.38 -14.72 -2.91
N VAL A 37 5.32 -14.55 -1.97
CA VAL A 37 5.52 -13.28 -1.27
C VAL A 37 5.79 -12.14 -2.27
N ARG A 38 6.69 -12.34 -3.24
CA ARG A 38 6.99 -11.30 -4.24
C ARG A 38 5.74 -10.91 -5.05
N GLN A 39 4.88 -11.87 -5.37
CA GLN A 39 3.65 -11.64 -6.12
C GLN A 39 2.63 -10.86 -5.29
N GLU A 40 2.39 -11.27 -4.05
CA GLU A 40 1.45 -10.59 -3.14
C GLU A 40 1.88 -9.14 -2.89
N PHE A 41 3.15 -8.92 -2.54
CA PHE A 41 3.70 -7.58 -2.35
C PHE A 41 3.64 -6.75 -3.65
N GLY A 42 3.81 -7.39 -4.81
CA GLY A 42 3.63 -6.76 -6.11
C GLY A 42 2.20 -6.26 -6.33
N SER A 43 1.20 -7.09 -6.02
CA SER A 43 -0.22 -6.75 -6.10
C SER A 43 -0.57 -5.58 -5.18
N VAL A 44 -0.17 -5.67 -3.91
CA VAL A 44 -0.42 -4.61 -2.92
C VAL A 44 0.18 -3.28 -3.37
N ARG A 45 1.39 -3.29 -3.93
CA ARG A 45 2.02 -2.07 -4.46
C ARG A 45 1.20 -1.46 -5.61
N GLN A 46 0.63 -2.28 -6.48
CA GLN A 46 -0.21 -1.81 -7.59
C GLN A 46 -1.52 -1.20 -7.08
N GLU A 47 -2.19 -1.86 -6.13
CA GLU A 47 -3.42 -1.37 -5.49
C GLU A 47 -3.19 -0.03 -4.79
N ILE A 48 -2.11 0.10 -4.01
CA ILE A 48 -1.72 1.37 -3.37
C ILE A 48 -1.45 2.45 -4.43
N GLY A 49 -0.82 2.08 -5.54
CA GLY A 49 -0.58 2.98 -6.66
C GLY A 49 -1.87 3.53 -7.27
N ALA A 50 -2.86 2.65 -7.49
CA ALA A 50 -4.18 3.02 -8.00
C ALA A 50 -4.93 3.95 -7.04
N VAL A 51 -5.00 3.59 -5.75
CA VAL A 51 -5.64 4.41 -4.71
C VAL A 51 -5.01 5.80 -4.64
N ARG A 52 -3.68 5.90 -4.72
CA ARG A 52 -2.98 7.20 -4.73
C ARG A 52 -3.38 8.05 -5.94
N GLN A 53 -3.55 7.45 -7.12
CA GLN A 53 -3.96 8.17 -8.33
C GLN A 53 -5.42 8.65 -8.25
N GLU A 54 -6.32 7.79 -7.80
CA GLU A 54 -7.73 8.13 -7.58
C GLU A 54 -7.86 9.27 -6.56
N LEU A 55 -7.17 9.17 -5.43
CA LEU A 55 -7.17 10.21 -4.39
C LEU A 55 -6.59 11.53 -4.91
N GLY A 56 -5.47 11.48 -5.64
CA GLY A 56 -4.88 12.68 -6.24
C GLY A 56 -5.82 13.36 -7.22
N SER A 57 -6.56 12.58 -8.01
CA SER A 57 -7.57 13.10 -8.95
C SER A 57 -8.74 13.73 -8.22
N ALA A 58 -9.26 13.07 -7.18
CA ALA A 58 -10.34 13.60 -6.35
C ALA A 58 -9.95 14.93 -5.68
N VAL A 59 -8.74 15.02 -5.13
CA VAL A 59 -8.22 16.26 -4.52
C VAL A 59 -8.14 17.39 -5.56
N ASN A 60 -7.63 17.12 -6.76
CA ASN A 60 -7.55 18.12 -7.83
C ASN A 60 -8.94 18.63 -8.25
N LEU A 61 -9.94 17.76 -8.35
CA LEU A 61 -11.31 18.14 -8.65
C LEU A 61 -11.89 19.05 -7.56
N ILE A 62 -11.77 18.65 -6.30
CA ILE A 62 -12.25 19.43 -5.15
C ILE A 62 -11.58 20.81 -5.13
N MET A 63 -10.26 20.89 -5.32
CA MET A 63 -9.54 22.15 -5.36
C MET A 63 -10.03 23.06 -6.50
N GLY A 64 -10.31 22.48 -7.67
CA GLY A 64 -10.89 23.21 -8.79
C GLY A 64 -12.29 23.75 -8.49
N GLU A 65 -13.14 22.97 -7.83
CA GLU A 65 -14.48 23.41 -7.43
C GLU A 65 -14.44 24.49 -6.33
N LEU A 66 -13.57 24.32 -5.33
CA LEU A 66 -13.33 25.33 -4.29
C LEU A 66 -12.88 26.66 -4.90
N GLY A 67 -11.95 26.62 -5.86
CA GLY A 67 -11.50 27.82 -6.58
C GLY A 67 -12.63 28.53 -7.32
N LYS A 68 -13.51 27.77 -8.00
CA LYS A 68 -14.71 28.33 -8.66
C LYS A 68 -15.68 28.94 -7.66
N MET A 69 -15.89 28.31 -6.51
CA MET A 69 -16.75 28.84 -5.45
C MET A 69 -16.19 30.12 -4.85
N ALA A 70 -14.89 30.19 -4.61
CA ALA A 70 -14.24 31.41 -4.11
C ALA A 70 -14.45 32.59 -5.07
N ALA A 71 -14.25 32.38 -6.37
CA ALA A 71 -14.50 33.41 -7.38
C ALA A 71 -15.97 33.90 -7.39
N ARG A 72 -16.92 32.98 -7.26
CA ARG A 72 -18.36 33.34 -7.17
C ARG A 72 -18.68 34.13 -5.90
N GLN A 73 -18.05 33.80 -4.77
CA GLN A 73 -18.24 34.55 -3.53
C GLN A 73 -17.72 35.98 -3.64
N GLU A 74 -16.57 36.19 -4.31
CA GLU A 74 -16.02 37.51 -4.57
C GLU A 74 -16.95 38.37 -5.45
N GLU A 75 -17.50 37.79 -6.53
CA GLU A 75 -18.47 38.45 -7.40
C GLU A 75 -19.76 38.82 -6.64
N MET A 76 -20.27 37.91 -5.82
CA MET A 76 -21.45 38.12 -5.00
C MET A 76 -21.21 39.25 -3.99
N ALA A 77 -20.09 39.23 -3.29
CA ALA A 77 -19.71 40.27 -2.33
C ALA A 77 -19.63 41.65 -3.01
N GLY A 78 -19.03 41.74 -4.20
CA GLY A 78 -18.98 42.98 -4.98
C GLY A 78 -20.35 43.46 -5.45
N THR A 79 -21.28 42.54 -5.73
CA THR A 79 -22.67 42.90 -6.07
C THR A 79 -23.43 43.41 -4.86
N LEU A 80 -23.29 42.75 -3.70
CA LEU A 80 -23.90 43.20 -2.45
C LEU A 80 -23.39 44.58 -2.04
N ALA A 81 -22.07 44.82 -2.12
CA ALA A 81 -21.48 46.13 -1.81
C ALA A 81 -22.08 47.25 -2.67
N ARG A 82 -22.27 47.00 -3.97
CA ARG A 82 -22.91 47.96 -4.89
C ARG A 82 -24.38 48.22 -4.58
N LEU A 83 -25.13 47.19 -4.17
CA LEU A 83 -26.53 47.35 -3.78
C LEU A 83 -26.65 48.18 -2.50
N VAL A 84 -25.84 47.89 -1.49
CA VAL A 84 -25.81 48.64 -0.21
C VAL A 84 -25.48 50.11 -0.45
N ALA A 85 -24.43 50.40 -1.21
CA ALA A 85 -24.04 51.77 -1.54
C ALA A 85 -25.17 52.54 -2.27
N ARG A 86 -25.91 51.87 -3.16
CA ARG A 86 -27.08 52.48 -3.83
C ARG A 86 -28.23 52.73 -2.87
N SER A 87 -28.54 51.78 -1.98
CA SER A 87 -29.62 51.97 -1.01
C SER A 87 -29.31 53.10 -0.03
N GLU A 88 -28.07 53.24 0.43
CA GLU A 88 -27.67 54.34 1.32
C GLU A 88 -27.70 55.70 0.62
N GLY A 89 -27.35 55.76 -0.67
CA GLY A 89 -27.43 56.99 -1.48
C GLY A 89 -28.85 57.43 -1.84
N VAL A 90 -29.84 56.53 -1.77
CA VAL A 90 -31.27 56.83 -1.98
C VAL A 90 -31.97 57.24 -0.68
N VAL A 91 -31.36 57.00 0.49
CA VAL A 91 -31.89 57.31 1.82
C VAL A 91 -31.51 58.74 2.29
N ARG A 92 -31.15 59.65 1.38
CA ARG A 92 -30.92 61.08 1.70
C ARG A 92 -31.78 62.00 0.87
#